data_AF-A0A967SL87-F1
#
_entry.id   AF-A0A967SL87-F1
#
_cell.length_a   1.000
_cell.length_b   1.000
_cell.length_c   1.000
_cell.angle_alpha   90.00
_cell.angle_beta   90.00
_cell.angle_gamma   90.00
#
_symmetry.space_group_name_H-M   'P 1'
#
loop_
_entity.id
_entity.type
_entity.pdbx_description
1 polymer ?
#
loop_
_entity_poly.entity_id
_entity_poly.type
_entity_poly.pdbx_seq_one_letter_code
_entity_poly.pdbx_strand_id
1 'polypeptide(L)'
;LLYGVDAVHGHSNVIGAVIFPHNIGLGATRNADLVEEISRITALETRATGMNWAFAPCVAVPRDDRWGRTYEGYAEEPGLVAE
;
A
#
# COMPACT_ATOMS: atom_id res chain seq x y z
N LEU A 1 19.79 0.84 14.10
CA LEU A 1 19.38 1.84 13.09
C LEU A 1 17.94 1.53 12.70
N LEU A 2 17.07 2.54 12.63
CA LEU A 2 15.77 2.39 11.97
C LEU A 2 15.98 2.77 10.51
N TYR A 3 15.65 1.86 9.59
CA TYR A 3 15.77 2.08 8.16
C TYR A 3 14.38 1.95 7.53
N GLY A 4 13.88 3.09 7.04
CA GLY A 4 12.58 3.22 6.39
C GLY A 4 12.67 2.99 4.88
N VAL A 5 11.65 2.35 4.32
CA VAL A 5 11.50 2.17 2.87
C VAL A 5 10.06 2.38 2.44
N ASP A 6 9.89 2.88 1.23
CA ASP A 6 8.57 2.98 0.61
C ASP A 6 8.12 1.59 0.14
N ALA A 7 6.96 1.14 0.62
CA ALA A 7 6.40 -0.19 0.39
C ALA A 7 4.88 -0.12 0.13
N VAL A 8 4.46 0.89 -0.64
CA VAL A 8 3.05 1.24 -0.93
C VAL A 8 2.21 0.18 -1.64
N HIS A 9 2.83 -0.79 -2.34
CA HIS A 9 2.10 -1.87 -3.03
C HIS A 9 2.94 -3.16 -3.08
N GLY A 10 3.52 -3.51 -1.93
CA GLY A 10 4.56 -4.55 -1.80
C GLY A 10 5.94 -3.94 -1.55
N HIS A 11 6.97 -4.76 -1.44
CA HIS A 11 8.35 -4.28 -1.26
C HIS A 11 8.96 -3.79 -2.59
N SER A 12 8.28 -2.84 -3.23
CA SER A 12 8.40 -2.53 -4.67
C SER A 12 9.74 -1.98 -5.13
N ASN A 13 10.58 -1.51 -4.21
CA ASN A 13 11.93 -1.05 -4.50
C ASN A 13 12.96 -2.18 -4.66
N VAL A 14 12.58 -3.44 -4.39
CA VAL A 14 13.50 -4.59 -4.42
C VAL A 14 13.18 -5.54 -5.55
N ILE A 15 14.22 -5.87 -6.32
CA ILE A 15 14.13 -6.83 -7.42
C ILE A 15 13.74 -8.20 -6.87
N GLY A 16 12.66 -8.77 -7.41
CA GLY A 16 12.16 -10.09 -7.03
C GLY A 16 11.11 -10.08 -5.91
N ALA A 17 10.80 -8.92 -5.33
CA ALA A 17 9.66 -8.75 -4.44
C ALA A 17 8.33 -8.90 -5.20
N VAL A 18 7.28 -9.30 -4.49
CA VAL A 18 5.92 -9.33 -5.05
C VAL A 18 5.41 -7.90 -5.20
N ILE A 19 4.82 -7.62 -6.36
CA ILE A 19 4.20 -6.34 -6.68
C ILE A 19 2.68 -6.53 -6.69
N PHE A 20 2.01 -5.96 -5.69
CA PHE A 20 0.56 -5.98 -5.58
C PHE A 20 -0.08 -4.86 -6.42
N PRO A 21 -1.40 -4.94 -6.70
CA PRO A 21 -2.14 -3.81 -7.24
C PRO A 21 -1.97 -2.57 -6.36
N HIS A 22 -1.90 -1.39 -6.96
CA HIS A 22 -1.97 -0.14 -6.23
C HIS A 22 -3.33 0.05 -5.54
N ASN A 23 -3.35 0.94 -4.55
CA ASN A 23 -4.48 1.13 -3.63
C ASN A 23 -5.83 1.37 -4.31
N ILE A 24 -5.89 2.09 -5.44
CA ILE A 24 -7.14 2.25 -6.20
C ILE A 24 -7.75 0.91 -6.65
N GLY A 25 -6.89 -0.04 -7.02
CA GLY A 25 -7.29 -1.40 -7.36
C GLY A 25 -7.71 -2.20 -6.14
N LEU A 26 -7.01 -2.02 -5.01
CA LEU A 26 -7.37 -2.67 -3.75
C LEU A 26 -8.70 -2.16 -3.19
N GLY A 27 -8.96 -0.85 -3.24
CA GLY A 27 -10.24 -0.27 -2.85
C GLY A 27 -11.40 -0.74 -3.73
N ALA A 28 -11.15 -1.02 -5.01
CA ALA A 28 -12.16 -1.62 -5.90
C ALA A 28 -12.58 -3.04 -5.46
N THR A 29 -11.75 -3.76 -4.69
CA THR A 29 -12.09 -5.10 -4.18
C THR A 29 -13.10 -5.08 -3.03
N ARG A 30 -13.19 -3.96 -2.29
CA ARG A 30 -14.02 -3.84 -1.07
C ARG A 30 -13.78 -4.98 -0.07
N ASN A 31 -12.51 -5.37 0.09
CA ASN A 31 -12.12 -6.53 0.89
C ASN A 31 -10.95 -6.16 1.82
N ALA A 32 -11.26 -5.76 3.05
CA ALA A 32 -10.27 -5.38 4.06
C ALA A 32 -9.36 -6.56 4.45
N ASP A 33 -9.92 -7.78 4.56
CA ASP A 33 -9.16 -9.00 4.88
C ASP A 33 -8.06 -9.27 3.84
N LEU A 34 -8.35 -9.03 2.56
CA LEU A 34 -7.35 -9.13 1.49
C LEU A 34 -6.24 -8.07 1.64
N VAL A 35 -6.60 -6.83 1.99
CA VAL A 35 -5.61 -5.75 2.21
C VAL A 35 -4.73 -6.06 3.43
N GLU A 36 -5.29 -6.64 4.49
CA GLU A 36 -4.53 -7.11 5.65
C GLU A 36 -3.55 -8.22 5.25
N GLU A 37 -4.00 -9.21 4.48
CA GLU A 37 -3.13 -10.30 4.00
C GLU A 37 -1.97 -9.78 3.16
N ILE A 38 -2.25 -8.86 2.23
CA ILE A 38 -1.23 -8.18 1.40
C ILE A 38 -0.24 -7.43 2.29
N SER A 39 -0.73 -6.71 3.31
CA SER A 39 0.12 -5.97 4.24
C SER A 39 1.03 -6.90 5.05
N ARG A 40 0.51 -8.07 5.47
CA ARG A 40 1.28 -9.11 6.16
C ARG A 40 2.40 -9.66 5.28
N ILE A 41 2.12 -9.94 3.99
CA ILE A 41 3.14 -10.40 3.04
C ILE A 41 4.19 -9.30 2.80
N THR A 42 3.75 -8.06 2.60
CA THR A 42 4.64 -6.89 2.42
C THR A 42 5.57 -6.71 3.61
N ALA A 43 5.08 -6.90 4.84
CA ALA A 43 5.89 -6.83 6.05
C ALA A 43 6.96 -7.94 6.10
N LEU A 44 6.62 -9.16 5.68
CA LEU A 44 7.58 -10.27 5.59
C LEU A 44 8.70 -9.99 4.58
N GLU A 45 8.35 -9.52 3.38
CA GLU A 45 9.34 -9.21 2.33
C GLU A 45 10.23 -8.02 2.71
N THR A 46 9.65 -6.96 3.28
CA THR A 46 10.40 -5.80 3.77
C THR A 46 11.39 -6.19 4.87
N ARG A 47 11.01 -7.13 5.75
CA ARG A 47 11.89 -7.64 6.80
C ARG A 47 12.99 -8.54 6.25
N ALA A 48 12.74 -9.28 5.17
CA ALA A 48 13.71 -10.18 4.55
C ALA A 48 14.94 -9.45 3.99
N THR A 49 14.79 -8.16 3.66
CA THR A 49 15.86 -7.29 3.15
C THR A 49 16.52 -6.43 4.22
N GLY A 50 16.11 -6.58 5.50
CA GLY A 50 16.70 -5.90 6.65
C GLY A 50 16.07 -4.55 7.00
N MET A 51 15.05 -4.10 6.24
CA MET A 51 14.30 -2.90 6.57
C MET A 51 13.30 -3.19 7.70
N ASN A 52 13.16 -2.23 8.61
CA ASN A 52 12.36 -2.38 9.83
C ASN A 52 11.28 -1.30 9.99
N TRP A 53 11.10 -0.46 8.97
CA TRP A 53 10.00 0.49 8.88
C TRP A 53 9.53 0.62 7.43
N ALA A 54 8.23 0.48 7.20
CA ALA A 54 7.58 0.68 5.90
C ALA A 54 6.80 2.00 5.91
N PHE A 55 6.89 2.78 4.83
CA PHE A 55 6.07 3.98 4.61
C PHE A 55 4.74 3.63 3.94
N ALA A 56 3.90 2.89 4.65
CA ALA A 56 2.57 2.48 4.21
C ALA A 56 1.64 2.38 5.43
N PRO A 57 0.32 2.50 5.26
CA PRO A 57 -0.41 2.75 4.01
C PRO A 57 -0.48 4.23 3.60
N CYS A 58 -0.78 4.51 2.33
CA CYS A 58 -1.18 5.84 1.87
C CYS A 58 -2.70 5.99 2.01
N VAL A 59 -3.14 6.74 3.02
CA VAL A 59 -4.57 6.95 3.35
C VAL A 59 -5.14 8.22 2.71
N ALA A 60 -4.58 8.65 1.59
CA ALA A 60 -5.13 9.77 0.84
C ALA A 60 -6.54 9.44 0.35
N VAL A 61 -7.43 10.42 0.40
CA VAL A 61 -8.77 10.36 -0.21
C VAL A 61 -8.75 11.28 -1.43
N PRO A 62 -8.45 10.79 -2.64
CA PRO A 62 -8.39 11.61 -3.84
C PRO A 62 -9.75 12.27 -4.08
N ARG A 63 -9.76 13.57 -4.37
CA ARG A 63 -10.97 14.35 -4.67
C ARG A 63 -10.96 14.95 -6.08
N ASP A 64 -9.83 14.85 -6.74
CA ASP A 64 -9.59 15.34 -8.10
C ASP A 64 -8.62 14.39 -8.79
N ASP A 65 -9.14 13.62 -9.74
CA ASP A 65 -8.39 12.55 -10.40
C ASP A 65 -7.22 13.05 -11.24
N ARG A 66 -7.17 14.36 -11.53
CA ARG A 66 -6.01 14.99 -12.18
C ARG A 66 -4.75 14.94 -11.31
N TRP A 67 -4.90 14.64 -10.02
CA TRP A 67 -3.76 14.42 -9.15
C TRP A 67 -2.97 13.19 -9.57
N GLY A 68 -1.67 13.36 -9.83
CA GLY A 68 -0.80 12.28 -10.32
C GLY A 68 -0.60 11.11 -9.35
N ARG A 69 -1.17 11.16 -8.13
CA ARG A 69 -1.11 10.09 -7.11
C ARG A 69 -2.50 9.53 -6.78
N THR A 70 -3.52 9.79 -7.58
CA THR A 70 -4.87 9.24 -7.39
C THR A 70 -4.87 7.72 -7.20
N TYR A 71 -4.00 7.01 -7.91
CA TYR A 71 -3.89 5.55 -7.82
C TYR A 71 -3.38 5.04 -6.46
N GLU A 72 -2.76 5.91 -5.65
CA GLU A 72 -2.26 5.59 -4.31
C GLU A 72 -3.33 5.78 -3.22
N GLY A 73 -4.46 6.41 -3.53
CA GLY A 73 -5.63 6.42 -2.65
C GLY A 73 -6.50 5.18 -2.89
N TYR A 74 -7.11 4.66 -1.82
CA TYR A 74 -8.02 3.51 -1.93
C TYR A 74 -9.36 3.88 -2.56
N ALA A 75 -9.91 5.05 -2.23
CA ALA A 75 -11.14 5.57 -2.80
C ALA A 75 -11.27 7.08 -2.56
N GLU A 76 -12.18 7.72 -3.30
CA GLU A 76 -12.64 9.09 -3.03
C GLU A 76 -13.62 9.18 -1.84
N GLU A 77 -14.11 8.04 -1.36
CA GLU A 77 -15.09 7.91 -0.29
C GLU A 77 -14.35 7.64 1.05
N PRO A 78 -14.41 8.56 2.03
CA PRO A 78 -13.63 8.45 3.27
C PRO A 78 -13.95 7.24 4.14
N GLY A 79 -15.20 6.76 4.13
CA GLY A 79 -15.63 5.60 4.92
C GLY A 79 -14.88 4.34 4.53
N LEU A 80 -14.73 4.08 3.22
CA LEU A 80 -13.94 2.95 2.72
C LEU A 80 -12.46 3.08 3.07
N VAL A 81 -11.89 4.28 3.04
CA VAL A 81 -10.47 4.48 3.38
C VAL A 81 -10.20 4.26 4.88
N ALA A 82 -11.24 4.42 5.72
CA ALA A 82 -11.15 4.26 7.16
C ALA A 82 -11.41 2.83 7.67
N GLU A 83 -11.95 1.96 6.82
CA GLU A 83 -12.13 0.52 7.06
C GLU A 83 -10.79 -0.21 7.09
#